data_AF-A0A7Y5NVZ3-F1
#
_entry.id   AF-A0A7Y5NVZ3-F1
#
_cell.length_a   1.000
_cell.length_b   1.000
_cell.length_c   1.000
_cell.angle_alpha   90.00
_cell.angle_beta   90.00
_cell.angle_gamma   90.00
#
_symmetry.space_group_name_H-M   'P 1'
#
loop_
_entity.id
_entity.type
_entity.pdbx_description
1 polymer ?
#
loop_
_entity_poly.entity_id
_entity_poly.type
_entity_poly.pdbx_seq_one_letter_code
_entity_poly.pdbx_strand_id
1 'polypeptide(L)'
;MRHALAPLAIVMALTAACGDSGAPLEDADGDGDGGSGVGGSALNGSGGSDTGGSASTAGGGDVGGAPASGIAPEGAVDGEHTASEGDNTVEASPSADDVLRVDLEPNEHVGFFLAFDGDFDGVELELSRWDGEAPVVLGFTDGGAGLRTLAAFDASGPRTFWIRVRSDSDGFTGTLAVTRTPFHDGAQCEEDCDRLLQFPMRNDPTVDGYDWTTSTVFRYQFGRRDLVMFVRHAARQMALAGRAPIFPEDFSQWNGETPGNDVGAPRHASHQRGKDVDVSLYGTDGLAPWRSYCEVEYTSDGRECIAGTASGLDGAVNAEMFGAFLESGRVTMSFLDQELIGVLQDGADEAVDADALDPAFVPLINDGQHLQHWPNHDNHVHVRVSEEPYGAASVTPPSFEAP
;
A
#
# COMPACT_ATOMS: atom_id res chain seq x y z
N MET A 1 -7.87 -47.92 43.34
CA MET A 1 -6.98 -47.70 42.18
C MET A 1 -7.86 -47.51 40.95
N ARG A 2 -8.12 -46.26 40.57
CA ARG A 2 -8.92 -45.89 39.40
C ARG A 2 -7.95 -45.38 38.34
N HIS A 3 -7.92 -46.04 37.18
CA HIS A 3 -7.20 -45.57 36.01
C HIS A 3 -8.01 -44.48 35.32
N ALA A 4 -7.39 -43.32 35.09
CA ALA A 4 -7.89 -42.28 34.21
C ALA A 4 -7.32 -42.50 32.81
N LEU A 5 -8.19 -42.58 31.82
CA LEU A 5 -7.87 -42.57 30.39
C LEU A 5 -7.85 -41.12 29.90
N ALA A 6 -6.81 -40.75 29.16
CA ALA A 6 -6.72 -39.48 28.44
C ALA A 6 -7.48 -39.56 27.11
N PRO A 7 -8.11 -38.48 26.61
CA PRO A 7 -8.75 -38.48 25.31
C PRO A 7 -7.76 -38.16 24.18
N LEU A 8 -7.92 -38.90 23.08
CA LEU A 8 -7.25 -38.76 21.80
C LEU A 8 -7.96 -37.63 21.02
N ALA A 9 -7.24 -36.58 20.63
CA ALA A 9 -7.77 -35.54 19.74
C ALA A 9 -7.65 -36.00 18.27
N ILE A 10 -8.78 -36.05 17.57
CA ILE A 10 -8.88 -36.31 16.14
C ILE A 10 -8.85 -34.95 15.43
N VAL A 11 -7.84 -34.72 14.59
CA VAL A 11 -7.78 -33.60 13.65
C VAL A 11 -8.61 -34.01 12.43
N MET A 12 -9.76 -33.35 12.22
CA MET A 12 -10.49 -33.41 10.95
C MET A 12 -10.00 -32.28 10.04
N ALA A 13 -9.47 -32.64 8.88
CA ALA A 13 -9.27 -31.72 7.77
C ALA A 13 -10.63 -31.36 7.15
N LEU A 14 -10.98 -30.07 7.15
CA LEU A 14 -12.06 -29.54 6.34
C LEU A 14 -11.46 -29.10 4.99
N THR A 15 -11.78 -29.83 3.93
CA THR A 15 -11.62 -29.35 2.55
C THR A 15 -12.80 -28.44 2.22
N ALA A 16 -12.58 -27.12 2.21
CA ALA A 16 -13.52 -26.17 1.62
C ALA A 16 -13.22 -26.08 0.12
N ALA A 17 -14.09 -26.68 -0.68
CA ALA A 17 -14.10 -26.48 -2.13
C ALA A 17 -14.77 -25.13 -2.41
N CYS A 18 -14.01 -24.13 -2.83
CA CYS A 18 -14.57 -22.93 -3.45
C CYS A 18 -14.95 -23.26 -4.90
N GLY A 19 -16.19 -22.91 -5.24
CA GLY A 19 -16.76 -23.14 -6.55
C GLY A 19 -16.13 -22.22 -7.59
N ASP A 20 -15.61 -22.86 -8.62
CA ASP A 20 -15.21 -22.31 -9.89
C ASP A 20 -16.41 -21.62 -10.58
N SER A 21 -16.31 -20.30 -10.75
CA SER A 21 -17.07 -19.55 -11.75
C SER A 21 -16.19 -18.39 -12.23
N GLY A 22 -15.32 -18.71 -13.18
CA GLY A 22 -14.35 -17.79 -13.75
C GLY A 22 -14.93 -16.61 -14.55
N ALA A 23 -14.13 -15.56 -14.59
CA ALA A 23 -13.52 -15.05 -15.82
C ALA A 23 -12.08 -14.62 -15.46
N PRO A 24 -11.08 -14.85 -16.31
CA PRO A 24 -9.76 -14.26 -16.09
C PRO A 24 -9.90 -12.75 -16.23
N LEU A 25 -9.60 -12.02 -15.16
CA LEU A 25 -9.29 -10.60 -15.29
C LEU A 25 -7.96 -10.56 -16.05
N GLU A 26 -8.02 -10.12 -17.30
CA GLU A 26 -6.84 -9.72 -18.05
C GLU A 26 -6.24 -8.51 -17.32
N ASP A 27 -5.19 -8.75 -16.55
CA ASP A 27 -4.38 -7.67 -16.00
C ASP A 27 -3.75 -6.87 -17.14
N ALA A 28 -3.83 -5.56 -17.00
CA ALA A 28 -3.34 -4.55 -17.93
C ALA A 28 -1.82 -4.40 -17.88
N ASP A 29 -1.08 -5.52 -17.97
CA ASP A 29 0.37 -5.52 -18.16
C ASP A 29 0.67 -5.88 -19.61
N GLY A 30 0.67 -4.84 -20.45
CA GLY A 30 1.01 -4.93 -21.86
C GLY A 30 2.50 -5.18 -22.07
N ASP A 31 2.90 -6.45 -22.15
CA ASP A 31 4.13 -6.85 -22.83
C ASP A 31 3.95 -6.65 -24.35
N GLY A 32 4.44 -5.51 -24.83
CA GLY A 32 4.45 -5.18 -26.25
C GLY A 32 5.46 -6.00 -27.04
N ASP A 33 4.98 -6.91 -27.90
CA ASP A 33 5.71 -7.35 -29.09
C ASP A 33 4.82 -7.30 -30.34
N GLY A 34 5.39 -6.84 -31.45
CA GLY A 34 4.68 -6.32 -32.62
C GLY A 34 4.18 -7.36 -33.63
N GLY A 35 3.06 -7.07 -34.30
CA GLY A 35 2.68 -7.80 -35.50
C GLY A 35 1.25 -7.61 -36.02
N SER A 36 1.06 -6.62 -36.90
CA SER A 36 0.06 -6.50 -38.01
C SER A 36 -1.21 -7.37 -38.01
N GLY A 37 -2.41 -6.74 -38.04
CA GLY A 37 -3.62 -7.40 -38.54
C GLY A 37 -4.96 -6.68 -38.32
N VAL A 38 -5.45 -6.05 -39.38
CA VAL A 38 -6.73 -5.33 -39.58
C VAL A 38 -8.01 -6.02 -39.06
N GLY A 39 -8.88 -5.26 -38.36
CA GLY A 39 -10.31 -5.13 -38.72
C GLY A 39 -11.40 -5.44 -37.66
N GLY A 40 -12.15 -4.40 -37.25
CA GLY A 40 -13.63 -4.46 -37.24
C GLY A 40 -14.42 -4.50 -35.91
N SER A 41 -14.70 -3.32 -35.36
CA SER A 41 -16.01 -2.81 -34.88
C SER A 41 -16.88 -3.55 -33.83
N ALA A 42 -17.06 -2.82 -32.71
CA ALA A 42 -18.26 -2.65 -31.85
C ALA A 42 -18.68 -3.75 -30.86
N LEU A 43 -18.66 -3.42 -29.56
CA LEU A 43 -19.84 -3.27 -28.69
C LEU A 43 -19.49 -2.68 -27.29
N ASN A 44 -20.46 -1.93 -26.77
CA ASN A 44 -20.57 -1.24 -25.47
C ASN A 44 -20.07 -1.99 -24.22
N GLY A 45 -19.36 -1.27 -23.35
CA GLY A 45 -19.12 -1.64 -21.96
C GLY A 45 -18.19 -0.61 -21.30
N SER A 46 -18.72 0.21 -20.41
CA SER A 46 -18.03 1.25 -19.64
C SER A 46 -17.04 0.62 -18.65
N GLY A 47 -15.79 0.45 -19.07
CA GLY A 47 -14.64 0.31 -18.18
C GLY A 47 -13.97 1.67 -18.08
N GLY A 48 -14.11 2.34 -16.94
CA GLY A 48 -13.30 3.51 -16.61
C GLY A 48 -11.86 3.05 -16.51
N SER A 49 -11.05 3.43 -17.49
CA SER A 49 -9.62 3.13 -17.55
C SER A 49 -8.88 4.06 -16.58
N ASP A 50 -8.46 3.53 -15.42
CA ASP A 50 -7.44 4.13 -14.56
C ASP A 50 -6.13 4.18 -15.37
N THR A 51 -5.88 5.31 -16.02
CA THR A 51 -4.63 5.58 -16.73
C THR A 51 -3.88 6.67 -15.99
N GLY A 52 -3.22 6.26 -14.89
CA GLY A 52 -2.21 7.10 -14.24
C GLY A 52 -1.13 7.47 -15.26
N GLY A 53 -0.99 8.77 -15.54
CA GLY A 53 0.05 9.29 -16.43
C GLY A 53 1.45 9.04 -15.89
N SER A 54 2.35 8.53 -16.73
CA SER A 54 3.74 8.26 -16.38
C SER A 54 4.68 9.45 -16.64
N ALA A 55 5.53 9.70 -15.64
CA ALA A 55 6.95 10.10 -15.67
C ALA A 55 7.42 11.53 -16.02
N SER A 56 7.99 12.14 -14.98
CA SER A 56 9.37 12.67 -14.88
C SER A 56 9.75 14.04 -15.48
N THR A 57 10.30 14.89 -14.60
CA THR A 57 11.61 15.53 -14.84
C THR A 57 12.26 15.88 -13.50
N ALA A 58 13.40 15.25 -13.21
CA ALA A 58 14.28 15.61 -12.11
C ALA A 58 15.16 16.82 -12.48
N GLY A 59 15.57 17.61 -11.48
CA GLY A 59 16.77 18.43 -11.56
C GLY A 59 16.69 19.76 -10.83
N GLY A 60 17.22 19.80 -9.61
CA GLY A 60 17.44 21.05 -8.89
C GLY A 60 18.09 20.84 -7.53
N GLY A 61 19.38 20.50 -7.51
CA GLY A 61 20.17 20.70 -6.30
C GLY A 61 20.47 22.18 -6.13
N ASP A 62 20.17 22.74 -4.95
CA ASP A 62 20.82 23.97 -4.51
C ASP A 62 20.85 24.09 -2.97
N VAL A 63 21.69 25.02 -2.57
CA VAL A 63 22.56 25.05 -1.40
C VAL A 63 21.90 25.74 -0.20
N GLY A 64 21.92 25.07 0.96
CA GLY A 64 22.31 25.67 2.25
C GLY A 64 21.64 26.96 2.72
N GLY A 65 20.37 27.20 2.37
CA GLY A 65 19.51 28.19 3.04
C GLY A 65 18.85 27.55 4.27
N ALA A 66 18.63 28.31 5.35
CA ALA A 66 17.74 27.87 6.41
C ALA A 66 16.43 27.38 5.77
N PRO A 67 15.85 26.23 6.17
CA PRO A 67 14.69 25.69 5.48
C PRO A 67 13.64 26.79 5.44
N ALA A 68 13.23 27.17 4.23
CA ALA A 68 12.02 27.94 4.07
C ALA A 68 10.96 27.22 4.91
N SER A 69 10.24 27.97 5.73
CA SER A 69 9.19 27.43 6.59
C SER A 69 8.39 26.39 5.80
N GLY A 70 8.25 25.17 6.33
CA GLY A 70 7.39 24.16 5.72
C GLY A 70 5.92 24.60 5.65
N ILE A 71 5.58 25.68 6.34
CA ILE A 71 4.33 26.42 6.22
C ILE A 71 4.45 27.48 5.11
N ALA A 72 3.57 27.39 4.12
CA ALA A 72 3.47 28.34 3.02
C ALA A 72 2.90 29.70 3.50
N PRO A 73 3.20 30.82 2.83
CA PRO A 73 2.46 32.06 3.05
C PRO A 73 0.98 31.90 2.68
N GLU A 74 0.09 32.71 3.26
CA GLU A 74 -1.33 32.78 2.83
C GLU A 74 -1.42 33.27 1.37
N GLY A 75 -2.32 32.66 0.60
CA GLY A 75 -2.50 32.98 -0.82
C GLY A 75 -1.37 32.47 -1.71
N ALA A 76 -0.63 31.46 -1.26
CA ALA A 76 0.36 30.78 -2.10
C ALA A 76 -0.29 30.05 -3.28
N VAL A 77 -1.55 29.62 -3.13
CA VAL A 77 -2.40 29.13 -4.22
C VAL A 77 -3.59 30.07 -4.43
N ASP A 78 -3.80 30.49 -5.68
CA ASP A 78 -4.94 31.32 -6.05
C ASP A 78 -6.27 30.63 -5.68
N GLY A 79 -7.13 31.35 -4.96
CA GLY A 79 -8.44 30.86 -4.55
C GLY A 79 -8.43 29.95 -3.32
N GLU A 80 -7.28 29.72 -2.67
CA GLU A 80 -7.23 28.90 -1.46
C GLU A 80 -8.09 29.45 -0.32
N HIS A 81 -8.68 28.55 0.45
CA HIS A 81 -9.30 28.86 1.72
C HIS A 81 -8.98 27.77 2.74
N THR A 82 -9.00 28.10 4.04
CA THR A 82 -8.62 27.15 5.09
C THR A 82 -9.66 26.05 5.27
N ALA A 83 -9.24 24.79 5.25
CA ALA A 83 -10.09 23.67 5.63
C ALA A 83 -10.24 23.59 7.16
N SER A 84 -11.43 23.22 7.61
CA SER A 84 -11.72 22.90 9.01
C SER A 84 -11.65 21.38 9.24
N GLU A 85 -11.42 20.97 10.49
CA GLU A 85 -11.58 19.57 10.89
C GLU A 85 -13.05 19.15 10.73
N GLY A 86 -13.29 17.97 10.16
CA GLY A 86 -14.62 17.47 9.82
C GLY A 86 -15.05 17.87 8.41
N ASP A 87 -16.35 18.10 8.23
CA ASP A 87 -16.97 18.31 6.92
C ASP A 87 -16.74 19.72 6.39
N ASN A 88 -16.20 19.82 5.19
CA ASN A 88 -16.07 21.05 4.42
C ASN A 88 -16.91 20.93 3.15
N THR A 89 -17.77 21.92 2.88
CA THR A 89 -18.49 21.97 1.60
C THR A 89 -17.49 22.31 0.49
N VAL A 90 -17.57 21.57 -0.62
CA VAL A 90 -16.77 21.86 -1.80
C VAL A 90 -17.65 22.16 -3.01
N GLU A 91 -17.24 23.15 -3.80
CA GLU A 91 -17.94 23.56 -5.01
C GLU A 91 -16.93 23.73 -6.16
N ALA A 92 -17.11 22.96 -7.25
CA ALA A 92 -16.20 23.01 -8.41
C ALA A 92 -16.98 23.13 -9.72
N SER A 93 -16.28 23.54 -10.77
CA SER A 93 -16.81 23.63 -12.14
C SER A 93 -15.69 23.47 -13.16
N PRO A 94 -16.00 23.31 -14.46
CA PRO A 94 -14.98 23.22 -15.51
C PRO A 94 -14.07 24.45 -15.63
N SER A 95 -14.45 25.56 -15.00
CA SER A 95 -13.72 26.84 -15.07
C SER A 95 -13.15 27.30 -13.73
N ALA A 96 -13.43 26.57 -12.65
CA ALA A 96 -13.01 26.94 -11.30
C ALA A 96 -12.88 25.70 -10.42
N ASP A 97 -11.65 25.46 -9.95
CA ASP A 97 -11.34 24.46 -8.94
C ASP A 97 -11.70 24.98 -7.54
N ASP A 98 -11.98 24.07 -6.62
CA ASP A 98 -12.02 24.40 -5.19
C ASP A 98 -10.72 24.01 -4.50
N VAL A 99 -10.13 24.90 -3.72
CA VAL A 99 -8.80 24.69 -3.12
C VAL A 99 -8.85 24.92 -1.61
N LEU A 100 -8.63 23.83 -0.87
CA LEU A 100 -8.66 23.81 0.59
C LEU A 100 -7.24 23.66 1.14
N ARG A 101 -6.81 24.64 1.92
CA ARG A 101 -5.50 24.66 2.59
C ARG A 101 -5.58 23.98 3.95
N VAL A 102 -4.60 23.13 4.24
CA VAL A 102 -4.47 22.43 5.53
C VAL A 102 -3.04 22.55 6.04
N ASP A 103 -2.86 23.23 7.18
CA ASP A 103 -1.58 23.29 7.89
C ASP A 103 -1.53 22.18 8.95
N LEU A 104 -0.48 21.37 8.92
CA LEU A 104 -0.26 20.20 9.78
C LEU A 104 0.91 20.42 10.73
N GLU A 105 0.76 19.94 11.96
CA GLU A 105 1.86 19.78 12.89
C GLU A 105 2.64 18.49 12.57
N PRO A 106 3.92 18.38 12.99
CA PRO A 106 4.63 17.12 12.87
C PRO A 106 3.92 16.04 13.69
N ASN A 107 3.85 14.82 13.16
CA ASN A 107 3.15 13.68 13.77
C ASN A 107 1.62 13.73 13.66
N GLU A 108 1.07 14.44 12.67
CA GLU A 108 -0.35 14.36 12.31
C GLU A 108 -0.50 13.64 10.97
N HIS A 109 -1.23 12.51 10.97
CA HIS A 109 -1.76 11.92 9.75
C HIS A 109 -3.11 12.56 9.46
N VAL A 110 -3.32 12.99 8.22
CA VAL A 110 -4.59 13.60 7.81
C VAL A 110 -5.17 12.87 6.62
N GLY A 111 -6.39 12.39 6.80
CA GLY A 111 -7.21 11.81 5.74
C GLY A 111 -8.15 12.84 5.13
N PHE A 112 -8.33 12.73 3.81
CA PHE A 112 -9.20 13.56 2.98
C PHE A 112 -10.21 12.66 2.28
N PHE A 113 -11.48 12.79 2.63
CA PHE A 113 -12.56 11.98 2.07
C PHE A 113 -13.56 12.89 1.38
N LEU A 114 -13.49 12.97 0.05
CA LEU A 114 -14.46 13.69 -0.76
C LEU A 114 -15.59 12.75 -1.12
N ALA A 115 -16.77 12.99 -0.57
CA ALA A 115 -18.01 12.31 -0.91
C ALA A 115 -18.93 13.25 -1.70
N PHE A 116 -19.60 12.72 -2.72
CA PHE A 116 -20.57 13.47 -3.51
C PHE A 116 -21.66 12.55 -4.05
N ASP A 117 -22.87 13.11 -4.17
CA ASP A 117 -24.03 12.42 -4.72
C ASP A 117 -24.19 12.77 -6.20
N GLY A 118 -24.62 11.80 -7.01
CA GLY A 118 -24.96 12.01 -8.41
C GLY A 118 -23.89 11.52 -9.40
N ASP A 119 -24.28 11.51 -10.68
CA ASP A 119 -23.44 11.08 -11.80
C ASP A 119 -22.59 12.27 -12.27
N PHE A 120 -21.69 12.75 -11.42
CA PHE A 120 -20.69 13.75 -11.81
C PHE A 120 -19.50 13.07 -12.47
N ASP A 121 -19.26 13.40 -13.73
CA ASP A 121 -18.09 12.94 -14.48
C ASP A 121 -16.87 13.83 -14.20
N GLY A 122 -15.67 13.24 -14.33
CA GLY A 122 -14.40 13.96 -14.27
C GLY A 122 -14.11 14.60 -12.91
N VAL A 123 -14.62 14.04 -11.81
CA VAL A 123 -14.30 14.52 -10.46
C VAL A 123 -12.93 13.99 -10.04
N GLU A 124 -12.01 14.92 -9.77
CA GLU A 124 -10.64 14.64 -9.36
C GLU A 124 -10.35 15.29 -8.00
N LEU A 125 -9.65 14.55 -7.15
CA LEU A 125 -9.09 15.03 -5.89
C LEU A 125 -7.56 15.03 -6.03
N GLU A 126 -6.92 16.19 -5.93
CA GLU A 126 -5.47 16.35 -5.96
C GLU A 126 -4.96 16.78 -4.58
N LEU A 127 -3.83 16.20 -4.14
CA LEU A 127 -3.08 16.62 -2.96
C LEU A 127 -1.75 17.23 -3.39
N SER A 128 -1.48 18.45 -2.90
CA SER A 128 -0.20 19.15 -3.07
C SER A 128 0.43 19.50 -1.72
N ARG A 129 1.75 19.64 -1.67
CA ARG A 129 2.54 20.04 -0.49
C ARG A 129 3.43 21.24 -0.82
N TRP A 130 3.65 22.11 0.15
CA TRP A 130 4.63 23.19 0.03
C TRP A 130 6.06 22.64 0.15
N ASP A 131 6.90 22.89 -0.85
CA ASP A 131 8.31 22.46 -0.86
C ASP A 131 9.28 23.51 -0.28
N GLY A 132 8.79 24.71 0.06
CA GLY A 132 9.58 25.86 0.47
C GLY A 132 9.52 27.03 -0.51
N GLU A 133 9.14 26.78 -1.76
CA GLU A 133 9.06 27.76 -2.84
C GLU A 133 7.72 27.74 -3.59
N ALA A 134 7.14 26.57 -3.82
CA ALA A 134 5.90 26.39 -4.54
C ALA A 134 5.08 25.18 -4.01
N PRO A 135 3.78 25.10 -4.34
CA PRO A 135 3.02 23.87 -4.21
C PRO A 135 3.53 22.82 -5.20
N VAL A 136 3.83 21.62 -4.72
CA VAL A 136 4.21 20.45 -5.50
C VAL A 136 3.13 19.40 -5.36
N VAL A 137 2.60 18.93 -6.49
CA VAL A 137 1.59 17.86 -6.52
C VAL A 137 2.23 16.58 -5.98
N LEU A 138 1.65 16.05 -4.91
CA LEU A 138 1.98 14.73 -4.40
C LEU A 138 1.25 13.67 -5.20
N GLY A 139 -0.02 13.88 -5.55
CA GLY A 139 -0.74 13.00 -6.47
C GLY A 139 -2.22 13.32 -6.51
N PHE A 140 -2.98 12.53 -7.27
CA PHE A 140 -4.40 12.73 -7.46
C PHE A 140 -5.14 11.40 -7.61
N THR A 141 -6.45 11.45 -7.46
CA THR A 141 -7.35 10.33 -7.75
C THR A 141 -8.63 10.83 -8.41
N ASP A 142 -9.02 10.16 -9.48
CA ASP A 142 -10.24 10.39 -10.25
C ASP A 142 -11.13 9.11 -10.30
N GLY A 143 -10.67 8.01 -9.68
CA GLY A 143 -11.34 6.72 -9.65
C GLY A 143 -12.40 6.56 -8.54
N GLY A 144 -13.41 5.74 -8.82
CA GLY A 144 -14.48 5.37 -7.89
C GLY A 144 -15.80 6.10 -8.11
N ALA A 145 -16.91 5.51 -7.65
CA ALA A 145 -18.24 6.14 -7.73
C ALA A 145 -18.52 6.95 -6.46
N GLY A 146 -18.68 8.27 -6.59
CA GLY A 146 -19.12 9.14 -5.49
C GLY A 146 -18.12 9.35 -4.35
N LEU A 147 -16.89 8.85 -4.47
CA LEU A 147 -15.87 8.91 -3.42
C LEU A 147 -14.47 9.13 -4.00
N ARG A 148 -13.71 10.05 -3.42
CA ARG A 148 -12.26 10.20 -3.63
C ARG A 148 -11.55 10.27 -2.28
N THR A 149 -10.41 9.60 -2.15
CA THR A 149 -9.66 9.57 -0.88
C THR A 149 -8.17 9.78 -1.10
N LEU A 150 -7.57 10.69 -0.34
CA LEU A 150 -6.12 10.87 -0.23
C LEU A 150 -5.75 11.07 1.24
N ALA A 151 -4.47 10.88 1.58
CA ALA A 151 -3.97 11.19 2.90
C ALA A 151 -2.56 11.81 2.85
N ALA A 152 -2.24 12.59 3.87
CA ALA A 152 -0.95 13.24 4.04
C ALA A 152 -0.35 12.91 5.40
N PHE A 153 0.97 12.81 5.45
CA PHE A 153 1.74 12.73 6.68
C PHE A 153 3.17 13.22 6.42
N ASP A 154 3.70 14.07 7.29
CA ASP A 154 5.11 14.48 7.23
C ASP A 154 5.67 14.68 8.65
N ALA A 155 6.61 13.82 9.06
CA ALA A 155 7.24 13.89 10.37
C ALA A 155 8.34 14.97 10.48
N SER A 156 8.77 15.56 9.36
CA SER A 156 9.96 16.43 9.31
C SER A 156 9.70 17.87 9.77
N GLY A 157 8.48 18.19 10.20
CA GLY A 157 8.10 19.46 10.81
C GLY A 157 6.72 19.93 10.36
N PRO A 158 6.29 21.13 10.76
CA PRO A 158 5.02 21.69 10.31
C PRO A 158 4.98 21.86 8.78
N ARG A 159 3.85 21.53 8.16
CA ARG A 159 3.69 21.56 6.69
C ARG A 159 2.36 22.14 6.25
N THR A 160 2.37 22.85 5.12
CA THR A 160 1.15 23.22 4.39
C THR A 160 0.89 22.21 3.27
N PHE A 161 -0.35 21.74 3.23
CA PHE A 161 -0.90 20.95 2.13
C PHE A 161 -2.10 21.68 1.51
N TRP A 162 -2.39 21.36 0.26
CA TRP A 162 -3.61 21.77 -0.42
C TRP A 162 -4.34 20.57 -0.98
N ILE A 163 -5.65 20.57 -0.78
CA ILE A 163 -6.59 19.69 -1.45
C ILE A 163 -7.27 20.49 -2.53
N ARG A 164 -7.14 20.04 -3.76
CA ARG A 164 -7.80 20.66 -4.91
C ARG A 164 -8.84 19.71 -5.46
N VAL A 165 -10.07 20.20 -5.59
CA VAL A 165 -11.19 19.48 -6.17
C VAL A 165 -11.47 20.04 -7.55
N ARG A 166 -11.43 19.20 -8.57
CA ARG A 166 -11.78 19.54 -9.95
C ARG A 166 -13.01 18.77 -10.39
N SER A 167 -13.79 19.34 -11.30
CA SER A 167 -14.91 18.65 -11.93
C SER A 167 -15.16 19.17 -13.34
N ASP A 168 -15.44 18.26 -14.27
CA ASP A 168 -15.92 18.57 -15.61
C ASP A 168 -17.42 18.90 -15.66
N SER A 169 -18.09 18.88 -14.50
CA SER A 169 -19.52 19.15 -14.37
C SER A 169 -19.78 20.55 -13.82
N ASP A 170 -20.67 21.31 -14.46
CA ASP A 170 -21.15 22.58 -13.94
C ASP A 170 -21.95 22.37 -12.64
N GLY A 171 -21.64 23.15 -11.60
CA GLY A 171 -22.36 23.10 -10.33
C GLY A 171 -22.09 21.82 -9.53
N PHE A 172 -20.90 21.23 -9.67
CA PHE A 172 -20.47 20.16 -8.78
C PHE A 172 -20.49 20.64 -7.33
N THR A 173 -21.08 19.82 -6.47
CA THR A 173 -21.07 20.03 -5.02
C THR A 173 -20.75 18.73 -4.32
N GLY A 174 -19.89 18.78 -3.30
CA GLY A 174 -19.55 17.63 -2.48
C GLY A 174 -19.23 18.03 -1.03
N THR A 175 -18.85 17.03 -0.25
CA THR A 175 -18.37 17.19 1.12
C THR A 175 -16.98 16.58 1.21
N LEU A 176 -15.99 17.41 1.55
CA LEU A 176 -14.65 16.96 1.92
C LEU A 176 -14.55 16.83 3.45
N ALA A 177 -14.55 15.59 3.94
CA ALA A 177 -14.24 15.31 5.33
C ALA A 177 -12.72 15.29 5.53
N VAL A 178 -12.22 16.18 6.40
CA VAL A 178 -10.83 16.26 6.82
C VAL A 178 -10.73 15.64 8.22
N THR A 179 -9.92 14.61 8.39
CA THR A 179 -9.74 13.92 9.69
C THR A 179 -8.29 13.91 10.10
N ARG A 180 -7.97 14.53 11.24
CA ARG A 180 -6.64 14.50 11.86
C ARG A 180 -6.51 13.36 12.87
N THR A 181 -5.47 12.56 12.71
CA THR A 181 -5.12 11.46 13.62
C THR A 181 -3.68 11.64 14.10
N PRO A 182 -3.40 11.65 15.41
CA PRO A 182 -2.04 11.57 15.92
C PRO A 182 -1.32 10.36 15.33
N PHE A 183 -0.11 10.54 14.81
CA PHE A 183 0.63 9.50 14.10
C PHE A 183 2.12 9.62 14.39
N HIS A 184 2.65 8.67 15.13
CA HIS A 184 4.08 8.59 15.40
C HIS A 184 4.70 7.65 14.39
N ASP A 185 5.71 8.10 13.66
CA ASP A 185 6.39 7.23 12.71
C ASP A 185 7.27 6.22 13.45
N GLY A 186 7.25 4.95 13.05
CA GLY A 186 8.03 3.88 13.66
C GLY A 186 7.37 2.50 13.56
N ALA A 187 8.11 1.48 13.99
CA ALA A 187 7.70 0.08 13.86
C ALA A 187 6.50 -0.32 14.74
N GLN A 188 6.28 0.35 15.87
CA GLN A 188 5.33 -0.09 16.90
C GLN A 188 4.21 0.93 17.12
N CYS A 189 2.99 0.41 17.16
CA CYS A 189 1.81 1.18 17.54
C CYS A 189 1.40 0.85 18.99
N GLU A 190 1.27 1.90 19.80
CA GLU A 190 0.95 1.80 21.23
C GLU A 190 -0.54 1.99 21.52
N GLU A 191 -1.25 2.79 20.71
CA GLU A 191 -2.64 3.20 20.96
C GLU A 191 -3.42 3.28 19.65
N ASP A 192 -4.73 3.00 19.70
CA ASP A 192 -5.66 3.15 18.56
C ASP A 192 -5.18 2.42 17.29
N CYS A 193 -4.59 1.24 17.49
CA CYS A 193 -3.88 0.51 16.44
C CYS A 193 -4.81 -0.14 15.42
N ASP A 194 -6.08 -0.34 15.75
CA ASP A 194 -7.11 -0.86 14.87
C ASP A 194 -7.82 0.22 14.03
N ARG A 195 -7.53 1.51 14.28
CA ARG A 195 -8.06 2.58 13.43
C ARG A 195 -7.63 2.37 12.00
N LEU A 196 -8.60 2.36 11.09
CA LEU A 196 -8.34 2.33 9.67
C LEU A 196 -7.85 3.70 9.19
N LEU A 197 -6.69 3.74 8.53
CA LEU A 197 -6.05 4.91 7.96
C LEU A 197 -5.67 4.61 6.51
N GLN A 198 -5.79 5.62 5.64
CA GLN A 198 -5.21 5.50 4.30
C GLN A 198 -3.69 5.60 4.41
N PHE A 199 -2.96 4.79 3.65
CA PHE A 199 -1.52 4.93 3.48
C PHE A 199 -1.24 6.31 2.88
N PRO A 200 -0.43 7.17 3.52
CA PRO A 200 -0.28 8.55 3.10
C PRO A 200 0.50 8.66 1.80
N MET A 201 0.22 9.71 1.03
CA MET A 201 1.04 10.06 -0.13
C MET A 201 2.48 10.33 0.32
N ARG A 202 3.44 9.77 -0.41
CA ARG A 202 4.88 10.05 -0.27
C ARG A 202 5.13 11.55 -0.44
N ASN A 203 5.99 12.10 0.39
CA ASN A 203 6.53 13.44 0.23
C ASN A 203 7.76 13.42 -0.67
N ASP A 204 8.66 12.45 -0.42
CA ASP A 204 9.87 12.22 -1.20
C ASP A 204 10.21 10.73 -1.13
N PRO A 205 10.15 9.97 -2.25
CA PRO A 205 10.43 8.54 -2.24
C PRO A 205 11.83 8.18 -1.73
N THR A 206 12.81 9.09 -1.82
CA THR A 206 14.17 8.84 -1.31
C THR A 206 14.29 8.99 0.21
N VAL A 207 13.27 9.57 0.85
CA VAL A 207 13.20 9.76 2.30
C VAL A 207 12.16 8.82 2.92
N ASP A 208 10.99 8.74 2.29
CA ASP A 208 9.87 7.89 2.72
C ASP A 208 10.10 6.42 2.36
N GLY A 209 10.86 6.14 1.29
CA GLY A 209 11.23 4.79 0.85
C GLY A 209 10.12 4.00 0.17
N TYR A 210 9.03 4.66 -0.20
CA TYR A 210 7.97 4.06 -0.99
C TYR A 210 7.47 5.00 -2.09
N ASP A 211 6.87 4.41 -3.11
CA ASP A 211 6.27 5.06 -4.25
C ASP A 211 4.96 4.34 -4.62
N TRP A 212 4.24 4.80 -5.63
CA TRP A 212 3.05 4.16 -6.18
C TRP A 212 3.21 4.01 -7.69
N THR A 213 2.43 3.09 -8.24
CA THR A 213 2.40 2.78 -9.66
C THR A 213 1.05 3.21 -10.24
N THR A 214 0.87 2.98 -11.54
CA THR A 214 -0.42 3.19 -12.20
C THR A 214 -1.48 2.17 -11.79
N SER A 215 -1.08 1.04 -11.21
CA SER A 215 -1.97 0.01 -10.64
C SER A 215 -2.44 0.34 -9.21
N THR A 216 -1.84 1.34 -8.55
CA THR A 216 -2.26 1.76 -7.22
C THR A 216 -3.65 2.40 -7.24
N VAL A 217 -4.63 1.72 -6.66
CA VAL A 217 -5.97 2.27 -6.45
C VAL A 217 -6.04 2.88 -5.06
N PHE A 218 -6.03 4.21 -4.97
CA PHE A 218 -5.96 4.92 -3.68
C PHE A 218 -7.10 4.59 -2.70
N ARG A 219 -8.29 4.23 -3.20
CA ARG A 219 -9.43 3.81 -2.36
C ARG A 219 -9.22 2.43 -1.70
N TYR A 220 -8.20 1.69 -2.12
CA TYR A 220 -7.79 0.38 -1.57
C TYR A 220 -6.50 0.47 -0.75
N GLN A 221 -6.06 1.67 -0.39
CA GLN A 221 -4.86 1.91 0.42
C GLN A 221 -5.16 2.03 1.92
N PHE A 222 -6.21 1.39 2.43
CA PHE A 222 -6.59 1.53 3.82
C PHE A 222 -6.07 0.39 4.68
N GLY A 223 -5.15 0.69 5.58
CA GLY A 223 -4.62 -0.24 6.56
C GLY A 223 -5.02 0.17 7.97
N ARG A 224 -4.97 -0.76 8.91
CA ARG A 224 -4.97 -0.41 10.33
C ARG A 224 -3.78 0.51 10.62
N ARG A 225 -3.90 1.34 11.65
CA ARG A 225 -2.87 2.32 12.02
C ARG A 225 -1.52 1.63 12.27
N ASP A 226 -1.53 0.48 12.93
CA ASP A 226 -0.30 -0.32 13.09
C ASP A 226 0.30 -0.75 11.75
N LEU A 227 -0.51 -1.27 10.84
CA LEU A 227 -0.11 -1.62 9.47
C LEU A 227 0.49 -0.44 8.70
N VAL A 228 -0.18 0.70 8.67
CA VAL A 228 0.30 1.90 8.00
C VAL A 228 1.62 2.38 8.61
N MET A 229 1.75 2.34 9.94
CA MET A 229 2.98 2.75 10.64
C MET A 229 4.17 1.88 10.28
N PHE A 230 4.05 0.55 10.36
CA PHE A 230 5.24 -0.28 10.15
C PHE A 230 5.59 -0.43 8.66
N VAL A 231 4.62 -0.38 7.73
CA VAL A 231 4.95 -0.37 6.28
C VAL A 231 5.74 0.88 5.94
N ARG A 232 5.35 2.05 6.48
CA ARG A 232 6.15 3.28 6.37
C ARG A 232 7.52 3.13 7.02
N HIS A 233 7.59 2.54 8.22
CA HIS A 233 8.87 2.31 8.90
C HIS A 233 9.82 1.45 8.06
N ALA A 234 9.34 0.32 7.55
CA ALA A 234 10.12 -0.58 6.72
C ALA A 234 10.60 0.12 5.44
N ALA A 235 9.71 0.82 4.73
CA ALA A 235 10.06 1.64 3.58
C ALA A 235 11.20 2.63 3.93
N ARG A 236 11.08 3.36 5.03
CA ARG A 236 12.10 4.32 5.49
C ARG A 236 13.42 3.64 5.86
N GLN A 237 13.41 2.45 6.46
CA GLN A 237 14.65 1.70 6.71
C GLN A 237 15.35 1.36 5.39
N MET A 238 14.60 0.92 4.38
CA MET A 238 15.16 0.64 3.05
C MET A 238 15.73 1.91 2.40
N ALA A 239 15.05 3.06 2.51
CA ALA A 239 15.58 4.34 2.04
C ALA A 239 16.87 4.75 2.77
N LEU A 240 16.93 4.59 4.10
CA LEU A 240 18.13 4.86 4.89
C LEU A 240 19.32 3.94 4.51
N ALA A 241 19.03 2.71 4.09
CA ALA A 241 20.00 1.78 3.52
C ALA A 241 20.35 2.09 2.05
N GLY A 242 19.79 3.15 1.46
CA GLY A 242 20.05 3.59 0.09
C GLY A 242 19.42 2.71 -0.99
N ARG A 243 18.34 2.00 -0.66
CA ARG A 243 17.61 1.14 -1.58
C ARG A 243 16.58 1.93 -2.39
N ALA A 244 16.18 1.38 -3.53
CA ALA A 244 15.06 1.93 -4.31
C ALA A 244 13.75 1.89 -3.48
N PRO A 245 12.76 2.74 -3.76
CA PRO A 245 11.48 2.69 -3.06
C PRO A 245 10.74 1.37 -3.30
N ILE A 246 10.02 0.89 -2.28
CA ILE A 246 9.03 -0.17 -2.43
C ILE A 246 7.70 0.39 -2.97
N PHE A 247 6.84 -0.49 -3.47
CA PHE A 247 5.52 -0.13 -3.96
C PHE A 247 4.47 -0.95 -3.21
N PRO A 248 3.85 -0.39 -2.17
CA PRO A 248 2.65 -0.95 -1.57
C PRO A 248 1.49 -0.83 -2.56
N GLU A 249 0.80 -1.95 -2.83
CA GLU A 249 -0.45 -1.95 -3.58
C GLU A 249 -1.62 -2.26 -2.65
N ASP A 250 -2.26 -3.41 -2.72
CA ASP A 250 -3.55 -3.57 -2.06
C ASP A 250 -3.44 -3.65 -0.54
N PHE A 251 -4.11 -2.73 0.17
CA PHE A 251 -4.50 -2.88 1.57
C PHE A 251 -5.99 -3.28 1.60
N SER A 252 -6.82 -2.70 2.47
CA SER A 252 -8.28 -2.81 2.39
C SER A 252 -8.91 -1.62 1.68
N GLN A 253 -10.21 -1.72 1.39
CA GLN A 253 -11.04 -0.57 1.06
C GLN A 253 -11.14 0.41 2.24
N TRP A 254 -11.59 1.63 1.95
CA TRP A 254 -11.87 2.70 2.91
C TRP A 254 -12.83 2.33 4.06
N ASN A 255 -13.62 1.28 3.90
CA ASN A 255 -14.55 0.76 4.92
C ASN A 255 -14.06 -0.53 5.59
N GLY A 256 -12.83 -0.97 5.28
CA GLY A 256 -12.25 -2.21 5.81
C GLY A 256 -12.65 -3.47 5.03
N GLU A 257 -13.38 -3.37 3.93
CA GLU A 257 -13.71 -4.53 3.08
C GLU A 257 -12.56 -4.90 2.15
N THR A 258 -12.60 -6.12 1.61
CA THR A 258 -11.66 -6.59 0.58
C THR A 258 -11.63 -5.66 -0.65
N PRO A 259 -10.47 -5.27 -1.19
CA PRO A 259 -10.34 -4.50 -2.42
C PRO A 259 -11.20 -5.07 -3.56
N GLY A 260 -11.93 -4.19 -4.26
CA GLY A 260 -12.78 -4.57 -5.40
C GLY A 260 -14.21 -5.04 -5.05
N ASN A 261 -14.54 -5.29 -3.78
CA ASN A 261 -15.93 -5.55 -3.35
C ASN A 261 -16.92 -4.44 -3.76
N ASP A 262 -16.48 -3.18 -3.80
CA ASP A 262 -17.33 -2.02 -4.12
C ASP A 262 -17.81 -2.01 -5.57
N VAL A 263 -17.04 -2.65 -6.46
CA VAL A 263 -17.37 -2.81 -7.88
C VAL A 263 -17.83 -4.24 -8.22
N GLY A 264 -18.01 -5.09 -7.20
CA GLY A 264 -18.43 -6.48 -7.38
C GLY A 264 -17.37 -7.38 -8.04
N ALA A 265 -16.10 -6.98 -8.00
CA ALA A 265 -14.96 -7.73 -8.54
C ALA A 265 -13.85 -7.79 -7.48
N PRO A 266 -14.00 -8.63 -6.43
CA PRO A 266 -13.00 -8.74 -5.37
C PRO A 266 -11.63 -9.16 -5.94
N ARG A 267 -10.57 -8.44 -5.58
CA ARG A 267 -9.19 -8.73 -6.04
C ARG A 267 -8.52 -9.83 -5.23
N HIS A 268 -8.96 -9.99 -3.97
CA HIS A 268 -8.33 -10.87 -2.99
C HIS A 268 -9.36 -11.72 -2.25
N ALA A 269 -8.92 -12.82 -1.65
CA ALA A 269 -9.73 -13.55 -0.69
C ALA A 269 -9.66 -12.93 0.73
N SER A 270 -8.68 -12.07 0.98
CA SER A 270 -8.43 -11.46 2.30
C SER A 270 -8.44 -9.93 2.27
N HIS A 271 -7.53 -9.25 2.99
CA HIS A 271 -7.46 -7.79 3.12
C HIS A 271 -8.61 -7.13 3.87
N GLN A 272 -9.45 -7.90 4.56
CA GLN A 272 -10.49 -7.31 5.40
C GLN A 272 -9.88 -6.69 6.66
N ARG A 273 -10.57 -5.69 7.21
CA ARG A 273 -10.23 -4.98 8.44
C ARG A 273 -8.88 -4.25 8.39
N GLY A 274 -8.30 -4.02 7.21
CA GLY A 274 -7.00 -3.36 7.05
C GLY A 274 -5.83 -4.12 7.67
N LYS A 275 -5.85 -5.46 7.65
CA LYS A 275 -4.82 -6.32 8.27
C LYS A 275 -3.74 -6.79 7.32
N ASP A 276 -3.90 -6.55 6.03
CA ASP A 276 -3.05 -7.09 4.97
C ASP A 276 -2.55 -5.97 4.06
N VAL A 277 -1.37 -6.18 3.49
CA VAL A 277 -0.77 -5.33 2.46
C VAL A 277 0.03 -6.19 1.48
N ASP A 278 -0.06 -5.89 0.19
CA ASP A 278 0.85 -6.44 -0.81
C ASP A 278 1.98 -5.45 -1.11
N VAL A 279 3.22 -5.95 -1.11
CA VAL A 279 4.43 -5.13 -1.27
C VAL A 279 5.36 -5.75 -2.32
N SER A 280 5.79 -4.93 -3.27
CA SER A 280 6.80 -5.30 -4.29
C SER A 280 8.09 -5.87 -3.70
N LEU A 281 8.78 -6.73 -4.46
CA LEU A 281 10.06 -7.34 -4.05
C LEU A 281 11.28 -6.73 -4.75
N TYR A 282 12.43 -6.73 -4.07
CA TYR A 282 13.70 -6.29 -4.64
C TYR A 282 14.34 -7.35 -5.55
N GLY A 283 14.84 -6.90 -6.70
CA GLY A 283 15.73 -7.70 -7.53
C GLY A 283 17.20 -7.37 -7.31
N THR A 284 18.05 -8.24 -7.83
CA THR A 284 19.51 -8.10 -7.85
C THR A 284 20.02 -6.90 -8.66
N ASP A 285 19.14 -6.25 -9.43
CA ASP A 285 19.39 -4.96 -10.08
C ASP A 285 19.19 -3.75 -9.15
N GLY A 286 18.79 -3.99 -7.90
CA GLY A 286 18.58 -2.98 -6.86
C GLY A 286 17.25 -2.24 -6.96
N LEU A 287 16.35 -2.67 -7.85
CA LEU A 287 15.01 -2.09 -8.03
C LEU A 287 13.95 -2.99 -7.39
N ALA A 288 12.79 -2.43 -7.05
CA ALA A 288 11.65 -3.18 -6.53
C ALA A 288 10.38 -3.07 -7.41
N PRO A 289 10.42 -3.31 -8.73
CA PRO A 289 9.20 -3.25 -9.55
C PRO A 289 8.28 -4.44 -9.26
N TRP A 290 7.00 -4.29 -9.62
CA TRP A 290 6.07 -5.40 -9.72
C TRP A 290 6.42 -6.29 -10.93
N ARG A 291 7.24 -7.31 -10.72
CA ARG A 291 7.62 -8.30 -11.76
C ARG A 291 7.85 -9.68 -11.16
N SER A 292 7.58 -10.71 -11.95
CA SER A 292 7.86 -12.10 -11.54
C SER A 292 9.36 -12.35 -11.42
N TYR A 293 9.75 -13.11 -10.39
CA TYR A 293 11.13 -13.52 -10.16
C TYR A 293 11.37 -15.00 -10.50
N CYS A 294 10.57 -15.56 -11.41
CA CYS A 294 10.63 -16.94 -11.86
C CYS A 294 9.92 -17.11 -13.21
N GLU A 295 10.06 -18.28 -13.84
CA GLU A 295 9.12 -18.67 -14.90
C GLU A 295 7.81 -19.10 -14.24
N VAL A 296 6.70 -18.64 -14.79
CA VAL A 296 5.37 -18.82 -14.21
C VAL A 296 4.57 -19.89 -14.97
N GLU A 297 3.85 -20.73 -14.24
CA GLU A 297 2.75 -21.53 -14.76
C GLU A 297 1.40 -21.17 -14.10
N TYR A 298 0.31 -21.41 -14.83
CA TYR A 298 -1.05 -21.21 -14.29
C TYR A 298 -1.64 -22.55 -13.88
N THR A 299 -1.91 -22.69 -12.59
CA THR A 299 -2.53 -23.87 -11.98
C THR A 299 -4.02 -23.61 -11.69
N SER A 300 -4.70 -24.60 -11.09
CA SER A 300 -6.07 -24.38 -10.59
C SER A 300 -6.14 -23.43 -9.39
N ASP A 301 -5.02 -23.25 -8.68
CA ASP A 301 -4.95 -22.48 -7.44
C ASP A 301 -4.40 -21.07 -7.69
N GLY A 302 -3.83 -20.82 -8.87
CA GLY A 302 -3.33 -19.53 -9.30
C GLY A 302 -2.03 -19.62 -10.10
N ARG A 303 -1.38 -18.47 -10.22
CA ARG A 303 -0.05 -18.28 -10.79
C ARG A 303 1.00 -18.87 -9.83
N GLU A 304 1.86 -19.75 -10.30
CA GLU A 304 2.90 -20.40 -9.49
C GLU A 304 4.23 -20.36 -10.23
N CYS A 305 5.34 -20.25 -9.50
CA CYS A 305 6.66 -20.42 -10.07
C CYS A 305 6.92 -21.88 -10.44
N ILE A 306 7.48 -22.09 -11.62
CA ILE A 306 8.00 -23.38 -12.04
C ILE A 306 9.25 -23.71 -11.22
N ALA A 307 9.29 -24.92 -10.66
CA ALA A 307 10.39 -25.35 -9.82
C ALA A 307 11.77 -25.22 -10.49
N GLY A 308 12.72 -24.61 -9.80
CA GLY A 308 14.09 -24.37 -10.24
C GLY A 308 14.27 -23.19 -11.19
N THR A 309 13.26 -22.34 -11.36
CA THR A 309 13.30 -21.17 -12.28
C THR A 309 13.42 -19.83 -11.56
N ALA A 310 13.41 -19.82 -10.22
CA ALA A 310 13.65 -18.61 -9.43
C ALA A 310 14.96 -17.93 -9.86
N SER A 311 14.88 -16.66 -10.23
CA SER A 311 16.01 -15.88 -10.71
C SER A 311 15.81 -14.38 -10.50
N GLY A 312 16.92 -13.68 -10.30
CA GLY A 312 16.93 -12.22 -10.24
C GLY A 312 16.39 -11.60 -8.95
N LEU A 313 15.78 -12.36 -8.03
CA LEU A 313 15.38 -11.89 -6.69
C LEU A 313 16.63 -11.66 -5.81
N ASP A 314 16.68 -10.54 -5.10
CA ASP A 314 17.74 -10.28 -4.12
C ASP A 314 17.30 -10.78 -2.73
N GLY A 315 17.72 -12.00 -2.38
CA GLY A 315 17.33 -12.62 -1.11
C GLY A 315 17.73 -11.80 0.11
N ALA A 316 18.94 -11.25 0.12
CA ALA A 316 19.47 -10.51 1.27
C ALA A 316 18.75 -9.18 1.49
N VAL A 317 18.48 -8.43 0.42
CA VAL A 317 17.75 -7.15 0.52
C VAL A 317 16.28 -7.37 0.87
N ASN A 318 15.64 -8.42 0.35
CA ASN A 318 14.27 -8.75 0.76
C ASN A 318 14.23 -9.26 2.21
N ALA A 319 15.25 -9.98 2.69
CA ALA A 319 15.34 -10.36 4.10
C ALA A 319 15.56 -9.15 5.03
N GLU A 320 16.37 -8.16 4.62
CA GLU A 320 16.51 -6.85 5.29
C GLU A 320 15.14 -6.14 5.41
N MET A 321 14.41 -6.02 4.29
CA MET A 321 13.04 -5.45 4.29
C MET A 321 12.10 -6.21 5.21
N PHE A 322 12.13 -7.54 5.15
CA PHE A 322 11.26 -8.39 5.94
C PHE A 322 11.56 -8.30 7.45
N GLY A 323 12.84 -8.18 7.81
CA GLY A 323 13.27 -7.87 9.17
C GLY A 323 12.62 -6.61 9.71
N ALA A 324 12.57 -5.55 8.91
CA ALA A 324 11.91 -4.30 9.30
C ALA A 324 10.39 -4.45 9.51
N PHE A 325 9.72 -5.36 8.80
CA PHE A 325 8.33 -5.71 9.10
C PHE A 325 8.20 -6.46 10.44
N LEU A 326 9.12 -7.39 10.73
CA LEU A 326 9.14 -8.18 11.96
C LEU A 326 9.43 -7.35 13.22
N GLU A 327 10.11 -6.21 13.10
CA GLU A 327 10.30 -5.24 14.19
C GLU A 327 8.97 -4.73 14.79
N SER A 328 7.88 -4.80 14.03
CA SER A 328 6.55 -4.43 14.53
C SER A 328 6.06 -5.30 15.67
N GLY A 329 6.54 -6.55 15.78
CA GLY A 329 6.01 -7.53 16.71
C GLY A 329 4.57 -7.95 16.42
N ARG A 330 4.07 -7.69 15.19
CA ARG A 330 2.67 -7.93 14.79
C ARG A 330 2.50 -8.72 13.49
N VAL A 331 3.54 -8.84 12.66
CA VAL A 331 3.51 -9.69 11.46
C VAL A 331 3.32 -11.13 11.88
N THR A 332 2.21 -11.73 11.46
CA THR A 332 1.87 -13.12 11.83
C THR A 332 2.13 -14.10 10.71
N MET A 333 1.89 -13.67 9.48
CA MET A 333 2.01 -14.47 8.29
C MET A 333 2.36 -13.54 7.14
N SER A 334 3.23 -14.01 6.28
CA SER A 334 3.49 -13.39 4.99
C SER A 334 3.52 -14.47 3.94
N PHE A 335 3.00 -14.16 2.76
CA PHE A 335 2.88 -15.12 1.68
C PHE A 335 3.79 -14.74 0.52
N LEU A 336 4.49 -15.75 0.02
CA LEU A 336 5.41 -15.67 -1.10
C LEU A 336 5.29 -16.97 -1.91
N ASP A 337 5.64 -16.93 -3.18
CA ASP A 337 5.73 -18.17 -3.97
C ASP A 337 6.79 -19.14 -3.38
N GLN A 338 6.50 -20.44 -3.44
CA GLN A 338 7.31 -21.50 -2.84
C GLN A 338 8.76 -21.47 -3.33
N GLU A 339 9.00 -21.14 -4.60
CA GLU A 339 10.35 -21.10 -5.18
C GLU A 339 11.16 -19.90 -4.69
N LEU A 340 10.50 -18.82 -4.28
CA LEU A 340 11.15 -17.61 -3.81
C LEU A 340 11.46 -17.65 -2.31
N ILE A 341 10.73 -18.46 -1.54
CA ILE A 341 10.97 -18.64 -0.09
C ILE A 341 12.40 -19.07 0.19
N GLY A 342 12.91 -20.06 -0.53
CA GLY A 342 14.28 -20.56 -0.34
C GLY A 342 15.34 -19.46 -0.58
N VAL A 343 15.12 -18.61 -1.59
CA VAL A 343 16.03 -17.49 -1.91
C VAL A 343 16.04 -16.46 -0.78
N LEU A 344 14.89 -16.13 -0.19
CA LEU A 344 14.81 -15.21 0.94
C LEU A 344 15.46 -15.81 2.21
N GLN A 345 15.20 -17.10 2.48
CA GLN A 345 15.79 -17.80 3.62
C GLN A 345 17.33 -17.86 3.55
N ASP A 346 17.88 -18.20 2.39
CA ASP A 346 19.33 -18.21 2.16
C ASP A 346 19.91 -16.78 2.29
N GLY A 347 19.19 -15.77 1.77
CA GLY A 347 19.57 -14.37 1.87
C GLY A 347 19.53 -13.80 3.30
N ALA A 348 18.73 -14.37 4.20
CA ALA A 348 18.65 -13.91 5.59
C ALA A 348 19.98 -14.08 6.34
N ASP A 349 20.71 -15.18 6.10
CA ASP A 349 22.05 -15.38 6.68
C ASP A 349 23.06 -14.37 6.10
N GLU A 350 22.97 -14.08 4.79
CA GLU A 350 23.81 -13.06 4.14
C GLU A 350 23.54 -11.64 4.69
N ALA A 351 22.27 -11.31 4.95
CA ALA A 351 21.87 -10.05 5.55
C ALA A 351 22.37 -9.91 6.99
N VAL A 352 22.40 -10.99 7.77
CA VAL A 352 23.03 -11.02 9.11
C VAL A 352 24.54 -10.78 9.01
N ASP A 353 25.23 -11.46 8.10
CA ASP A 353 26.68 -11.28 7.91
C ASP A 353 27.03 -9.84 7.48
N ALA A 354 26.11 -9.15 6.81
CA ALA A 354 26.22 -7.76 6.41
C ALA A 354 25.80 -6.74 7.49
N ASP A 355 25.37 -7.19 8.68
CA ASP A 355 24.80 -6.34 9.75
C ASP A 355 23.54 -5.56 9.28
N ALA A 356 22.81 -6.12 8.32
CA ALA A 356 21.57 -5.56 7.76
C ALA A 356 20.30 -6.20 8.35
N LEU A 357 20.43 -7.34 9.05
CA LEU A 357 19.33 -8.05 9.69
C LEU A 357 19.72 -8.47 11.12
N ASP A 358 18.84 -8.23 12.10
CA ASP A 358 19.04 -8.78 13.45
C ASP A 358 18.97 -10.32 13.40
N PRO A 359 20.00 -11.05 13.88
CA PRO A 359 19.98 -12.51 13.93
C PRO A 359 18.77 -13.12 14.64
N ALA A 360 18.08 -12.36 15.50
CA ALA A 360 16.84 -12.78 16.16
C ALA A 360 15.67 -12.97 15.19
N PHE A 361 15.71 -12.38 14.00
CA PHE A 361 14.65 -12.50 12.99
C PHE A 361 14.82 -13.71 12.06
N VAL A 362 16.03 -14.24 11.89
CA VAL A 362 16.28 -15.43 11.05
C VAL A 362 15.42 -16.63 11.47
N PRO A 363 15.26 -16.95 12.77
CA PRO A 363 14.35 -18.01 13.18
C PRO A 363 12.89 -17.79 12.77
N LEU A 364 12.40 -16.55 12.72
CA LEU A 364 11.03 -16.23 12.30
C LEU A 364 10.87 -16.41 10.79
N ILE A 365 11.84 -15.97 9.99
CA ILE A 365 11.88 -16.19 8.53
C ILE A 365 11.86 -17.71 8.20
N ASN A 366 12.51 -18.51 9.03
CA ASN A 366 12.72 -19.95 8.80
C ASN A 366 11.68 -20.87 9.46
N ASP A 367 10.72 -20.35 10.23
CA ASP A 367 9.79 -21.19 11.00
C ASP A 367 8.62 -21.77 10.19
N GLY A 368 8.46 -21.33 8.94
CA GLY A 368 7.34 -21.73 8.07
C GLY A 368 5.97 -21.24 8.55
N GLN A 369 5.94 -20.27 9.46
CA GLN A 369 4.74 -19.59 9.95
C GLN A 369 4.73 -18.12 9.50
N HIS A 370 5.83 -17.39 9.70
CA HIS A 370 5.89 -15.97 9.35
C HIS A 370 6.13 -15.77 7.85
N LEU A 371 6.74 -16.75 7.17
CA LEU A 371 6.87 -16.81 5.73
C LEU A 371 6.32 -18.15 5.23
N GLN A 372 5.26 -18.10 4.44
CA GLN A 372 4.50 -19.26 3.96
C GLN A 372 4.31 -19.20 2.45
N HIS A 373 4.12 -20.37 1.86
CA HIS A 373 3.73 -20.47 0.46
C HIS A 373 2.27 -20.08 0.27
N TRP A 374 2.01 -19.26 -0.75
CA TRP A 374 0.68 -19.13 -1.35
C TRP A 374 0.79 -18.79 -2.85
N PRO A 375 -0.05 -19.36 -3.73
CA PRO A 375 -0.07 -19.02 -5.15
C PRO A 375 -0.25 -17.50 -5.39
N ASN A 376 0.21 -17.02 -6.54
CA ASN A 376 0.15 -15.64 -7.04
C ASN A 376 1.13 -14.64 -6.41
N HIS A 377 2.07 -15.10 -5.58
CA HIS A 377 3.03 -14.25 -4.87
C HIS A 377 4.47 -14.37 -5.43
N ASP A 378 4.58 -14.42 -6.75
CA ASP A 378 5.86 -14.52 -7.48
C ASP A 378 6.49 -13.15 -7.80
N ASN A 379 5.75 -12.06 -7.60
CA ASN A 379 6.18 -10.67 -7.87
C ASN A 379 6.06 -9.72 -6.66
N HIS A 380 5.50 -10.19 -5.55
CA HIS A 380 5.29 -9.43 -4.33
C HIS A 380 5.26 -10.35 -3.10
N VAL A 381 5.36 -9.75 -1.92
CA VAL A 381 5.05 -10.41 -0.65
C VAL A 381 3.74 -9.83 -0.10
N HIS A 382 2.80 -10.71 0.25
CA HIS A 382 1.62 -10.34 1.03
C HIS A 382 2.01 -10.38 2.50
N VAL A 383 1.76 -9.33 3.26
CA VAL A 383 2.06 -9.24 4.69
C VAL A 383 0.79 -9.10 5.50
N ARG A 384 0.59 -9.97 6.51
CA ARG A 384 -0.55 -9.94 7.44
C ARG A 384 -0.14 -9.64 8.87
N VAL A 385 -0.92 -8.80 9.54
CA VAL A 385 -0.77 -8.54 10.99
C VAL A 385 -1.89 -9.06 11.88
N SER A 386 -1.52 -9.37 13.12
CA SER A 386 -2.46 -9.66 14.22
C SER A 386 -3.07 -8.41 14.84
N GLU A 387 -4.19 -8.58 15.53
CA GLU A 387 -4.78 -7.56 16.41
C GLU A 387 -3.94 -7.33 17.66
N GLU A 388 -3.31 -8.38 18.18
CA GLU A 388 -2.48 -8.36 19.38
C GLU A 388 -1.00 -8.53 19.00
N PRO A 389 -0.07 -7.74 19.58
CA PRO A 389 1.35 -7.98 19.38
C PRO A 389 1.72 -9.33 19.99
N TYR A 390 2.53 -10.14 19.30
CA TYR A 390 3.06 -11.35 19.92
C TYR A 390 4.13 -10.92 20.95
N GLY A 391 3.90 -11.24 22.21
CA GLY A 391 4.84 -10.88 23.27
C GLY A 391 6.23 -11.44 22.98
N ALA A 392 7.28 -10.63 23.22
CA ALA A 392 8.70 -10.93 22.94
C ALA A 392 9.26 -12.23 23.58
N ALA A 393 8.44 -13.00 24.30
CA ALA A 393 8.82 -14.21 25.02
C ALA A 393 7.97 -15.46 24.68
N SER A 394 7.00 -15.37 23.77
CA SER A 394 6.29 -16.58 23.31
C SER A 394 5.73 -16.39 21.91
N VAL A 395 6.36 -17.04 20.93
CA VAL A 395 5.72 -17.47 19.70
C VAL A 395 4.70 -18.56 20.09
N THR A 396 3.59 -18.14 20.71
CA THR A 396 2.39 -18.97 20.65
C THR A 396 1.93 -18.81 19.20
N PRO A 397 1.83 -19.89 18.40
CA PRO A 397 1.40 -19.77 17.03
C PRO A 397 0.11 -18.94 17.00
N PRO A 398 0.04 -17.84 16.25
CA PRO A 398 -1.23 -17.17 16.05
C PRO A 398 -2.20 -18.24 15.56
N SER A 399 -3.37 -18.36 16.19
CA SER A 399 -4.41 -19.22 15.64
C SER A 399 -4.68 -18.70 14.24
N PHE A 400 -4.52 -19.55 13.22
CA PHE A 400 -4.94 -19.23 11.86
C PHE A 400 -6.37 -18.69 11.91
N GLU A 401 -6.53 -17.38 11.73
CA GLU A 401 -7.80 -16.78 11.41
C GLU A 401 -8.00 -17.04 9.92
N ALA A 402 -8.77 -18.08 9.62
CA ALA A 402 -9.32 -18.25 8.28
C ALA A 402 -10.04 -16.94 7.88
N PRO A 403 -9.93 -16.52 6.61
CA PRO A 403 -10.60 -15.33 6.11
C PRO A 403 -12.09 -15.30 6.45
#